data_AF-G7UNC7-F1
#
_entry.id   AF-G7UNC7-F1
#
_cell.length_a   1.000
_cell.length_b   1.000
_cell.length_c   1.000
_cell.angle_alpha   90.00
_cell.angle_beta   90.00
_cell.angle_gamma   90.00
#
_symmetry.space_group_name_H-M   'P 1'
#
loop_
_entity.id
_entity.type
_entity.pdbx_description
1 polymer ?
#
loop_
_entity_poly.entity_id
_entity_poly.type
_entity_poly.pdbx_seq_one_letter_code
_entity_poly.pdbx_strand_id
1 'polypeptide(L)'
;MTLEDSIGWLASALLICTLAHQIHTQLKAPNAKAVSHWLFIGQSLSSVGFLTYSALLGNWVFIVTNALILLTAVIGQIVLVLRERRGR
;
A
#
# COMPACT_ATOMS: atom_id res chain seq x y z
N MET A 1 10.31 -15.29 -18.14
CA MET A 1 10.43 -14.82 -16.76
C MET A 1 11.88 -15.05 -16.36
N THR A 2 12.65 -13.98 -16.20
CA THR A 2 14.06 -14.06 -15.78
C THR A 2 14.13 -14.37 -14.27
N LEU A 3 15.33 -14.67 -13.76
CA LEU A 3 15.55 -14.81 -12.32
C LEU A 3 15.20 -13.51 -11.58
N GLU A 4 15.54 -12.36 -12.18
CA GLU A 4 15.23 -11.03 -11.68
C GLU A 4 13.71 -10.81 -11.54
N ASP A 5 12.93 -11.17 -12.57
CA ASP A 5 11.47 -11.09 -12.53
C ASP A 5 10.90 -11.94 -11.38
N SER A 6 11.44 -13.16 -11.20
CA SER A 6 10.95 -14.11 -10.20
C SER A 6 11.19 -13.62 -8.77
N ILE A 7 12.39 -13.08 -8.51
CA ILE A 7 12.72 -12.46 -7.22
C ILE A 7 11.85 -11.24 -6.99
N GLY A 8 11.65 -10.40 -8.01
CA GLY A 8 10.79 -9.23 -7.94
C GLY A 8 9.35 -9.58 -7.58
N TRP A 9 8.76 -10.59 -8.23
CA TRP A 9 7.40 -11.05 -7.95
C TRP A 9 7.26 -11.63 -6.55
N LEU A 10 8.22 -12.44 -6.08
CA LEU A 10 8.21 -12.98 -4.72
C LEU A 10 8.31 -11.88 -3.67
N ALA A 11 9.26 -10.95 -3.82
CA ALA A 11 9.41 -9.81 -2.92
C ALA A 11 8.14 -8.95 -2.88
N SER A 12 7.52 -8.73 -4.04
CA SER A 12 6.26 -8.00 -4.19
C SER A 12 5.11 -8.70 -3.48
N ALA A 13 4.96 -10.01 -3.65
CA ALA A 13 3.92 -10.79 -2.98
C ALA A 13 4.08 -10.73 -1.45
N LEU A 14 5.31 -10.86 -0.95
CA LEU A 14 5.59 -10.73 0.49
C LEU A 14 5.27 -9.32 1.01
N LEU A 15 5.63 -8.28 0.25
CA LEU A 15 5.34 -6.89 0.60
C LEU A 15 3.82 -6.65 0.68
N ILE A 16 3.05 -7.10 -0.31
CA ILE A 16 1.59 -6.94 -0.28
C ILE A 16 0.96 -7.74 0.87
N CYS A 17 1.42 -8.97 1.13
CA CYS A 17 0.94 -9.77 2.27
C CYS A 17 1.19 -9.07 3.60
N THR A 18 2.37 -8.47 3.79
CA THR A 18 2.71 -7.76 5.04
C THR A 18 1.88 -6.49 5.20
N LEU A 19 1.67 -5.71 4.14
CA LEU A 19 0.81 -4.52 4.17
C LEU A 19 -0.65 -4.87 4.47
N ALA A 20 -1.18 -5.94 3.84
CA ALA A 20 -2.53 -6.42 4.12
C ALA A 20 -2.68 -6.84 5.60
N HIS A 21 -1.68 -7.52 6.16
CA HIS A 21 -1.66 -7.88 7.58
C HIS A 21 -1.60 -6.64 8.49
N GLN A 22 -0.79 -5.64 8.15
CA GLN A 22 -0.72 -4.38 8.90
C GLN A 22 -2.07 -3.67 8.93
N ILE A 23 -2.75 -3.56 7.79
CA ILE A 23 -4.08 -2.95 7.70
C ILE A 23 -5.07 -3.73 8.56
N HIS A 24 -5.13 -5.06 8.41
CA HIS A 24 -6.05 -5.90 9.20
C HIS A 24 -5.84 -5.72 10.72
N THR A 25 -4.59 -5.67 11.18
CA THR A 25 -4.28 -5.46 12.60
C THR A 25 -4.65 -4.04 13.06
N GLN A 26 -4.42 -3.01 12.24
CA GLN A 26 -4.85 -1.63 12.53
C GLN A 26 -6.37 -1.47 12.58
N LEU A 27 -7.10 -2.21 11.75
CA LEU A 27 -8.57 -2.21 11.78
C LEU A 27 -9.13 -2.79 13.09
N LYS A 28 -8.46 -3.80 13.67
CA LYS A 28 -8.86 -4.42 14.94
C LYS A 28 -8.40 -3.64 16.18
N ALA A 29 -7.43 -2.74 16.05
CA ALA A 29 -6.90 -1.97 17.18
C ALA A 29 -7.94 -0.95 17.72
N PRO A 30 -8.21 -0.93 19.05
CA PRO A 30 -9.17 -0.01 19.66
C PRO A 30 -8.76 1.48 19.63
N ASN A 31 -7.45 1.75 19.62
CA ASN A 31 -6.86 3.09 19.79
C ASN A 31 -5.88 3.45 18.66
N ALA A 32 -6.17 3.10 17.41
CA ALA A 32 -5.36 3.51 16.27
C ALA A 32 -5.53 5.02 15.99
N LYS A 33 -5.01 5.88 16.88
CA LYS A 33 -5.08 7.33 16.76
C LYS A 33 -3.68 7.91 16.48
N ALA A 34 -3.63 8.79 15.47
CA ALA A 34 -2.55 9.69 15.04
C ALA A 34 -1.59 9.25 13.91
N VAL A 35 -1.06 8.02 13.87
CA VAL A 35 0.02 7.70 12.88
C VAL A 35 -0.51 7.31 11.49
N SER A 36 -1.82 7.05 11.35
CA SER A 36 -2.37 6.37 10.17
C SER A 36 -2.58 7.27 8.94
N HIS A 37 -3.10 8.50 9.10
CA HIS A 37 -3.42 9.37 7.96
C HIS A 37 -2.20 9.82 7.15
N TRP A 38 -1.16 10.29 7.83
CA TRP A 38 0.07 10.76 7.17
C TRP A 38 0.82 9.64 6.46
N LEU A 39 0.79 8.44 7.04
CA LEU A 39 1.40 7.26 6.46
C LEU A 39 0.70 6.87 5.15
N PHE A 40 -0.63 6.90 5.10
CA PHE A 40 -1.37 6.59 3.86
C PHE A 40 -1.19 7.64 2.77
N ILE A 41 -1.14 8.93 3.14
CA ILE A 41 -0.86 10.01 2.18
C ILE A 41 0.55 9.86 1.60
N GLY A 42 1.55 9.63 2.45
CA GLY A 42 2.94 9.42 2.03
C GLY A 42 3.12 8.17 1.16
N GLN A 43 2.44 7.06 1.51
CA GLN A 43 2.42 5.84 0.71
C GLN A 43 1.74 6.05 -0.65
N SER A 44 0.65 6.82 -0.69
CA SER A 44 -0.05 7.12 -1.94
C SER A 44 0.82 7.95 -2.87
N LEU A 45 1.42 9.03 -2.37
CA LEU A 45 2.31 9.89 -3.15
C LEU A 45 3.55 9.13 -3.65
N SER A 46 4.17 8.33 -2.76
CA SER A 46 5.30 7.47 -3.12
C SER A 46 4.92 6.46 -4.19
N SER A 47 3.76 5.80 -4.05
CA SER A 47 3.29 4.80 -5.02
C SER A 47 3.05 5.42 -6.39
N VAL A 48 2.48 6.63 -6.47
CA VAL A 48 2.31 7.36 -7.75
C VAL A 48 3.66 7.71 -8.39
N GLY A 49 4.61 8.18 -7.58
CA GLY A 49 5.99 8.45 -8.04
C GLY A 49 6.66 7.20 -8.58
N PHE A 50 6.57 6.08 -7.86
CA PHE A 50 7.12 4.80 -8.30
C PHE A 50 6.39 4.22 -9.51
N LEU A 51 5.06 4.41 -9.64
CA LEU A 51 4.31 4.01 -10.83
C LEU A 51 4.85 4.73 -12.07
N THR A 52 5.04 6.04 -11.95
CA THR A 52 5.57 6.88 -13.04
C THR A 52 6.99 6.46 -13.39
N TYR A 53 7.87 6.32 -12.40
CA TYR A 53 9.27 5.90 -12.60
C TYR A 53 9.39 4.50 -13.22
N SER A 54 8.64 3.53 -12.69
CA SER A 54 8.70 2.15 -13.18
C SER A 54 8.06 1.97 -14.56
N ALA A 55 7.03 2.77 -14.90
CA ALA A 55 6.50 2.84 -16.26
C ALA A 55 7.55 3.35 -17.26
N LEU A 56 8.32 4.38 -16.89
CA LEU A 56 9.43 4.89 -17.73
C LEU A 56 10.54 3.86 -17.92
N LEU A 57 10.78 2.99 -16.93
CA LEU A 57 11.76 1.90 -17.01
C LEU A 57 11.21 0.59 -17.61
N GLY A 58 9.91 0.51 -17.92
CA GLY A 58 9.27 -0.73 -18.38
C GLY A 58 9.28 -1.86 -17.34
N ASN A 59 9.45 -1.54 -16.05
CA ASN A 59 9.52 -2.54 -14.98
C ASN A 59 8.13 -2.93 -14.50
N TRP A 60 7.54 -3.94 -15.16
CA TRP A 60 6.19 -4.43 -14.88
C TRP A 60 5.98 -4.92 -13.45
N VAL A 61 6.98 -5.54 -12.83
CA VAL A 61 6.89 -5.99 -11.44
C VAL A 61 6.66 -4.80 -10.52
N PHE A 62 7.47 -3.75 -10.65
CA PHE A 62 7.33 -2.55 -9.83
C PHE A 62 6.02 -1.80 -10.09
N ILE A 63 5.56 -1.74 -11.34
CA ILE A 63 4.27 -1.11 -11.69
C ILE A 63 3.13 -1.79 -10.95
N VAL A 64 3.02 -3.12 -11.08
CA VAL A 64 1.92 -3.89 -10.47
C VAL A 64 1.96 -3.77 -8.94
N THR A 65 3.16 -3.87 -8.35
CA THR A 65 3.32 -3.79 -6.90
C THR A 65 2.94 -2.43 -6.35
N ASN A 66 3.40 -1.33 -6.97
CA ASN A 66 3.05 0.01 -6.51
C ASN A 66 1.57 0.35 -6.77
N ALA A 67 0.95 -0.19 -7.82
CA ALA A 67 -0.50 -0.08 -8.02
C ALA A 67 -1.28 -0.75 -6.88
N LEU A 68 -0.86 -1.95 -6.45
CA LEU A 68 -1.49 -2.66 -5.33
C LEU A 68 -1.24 -1.93 -4.00
N ILE A 69 -0.04 -1.42 -3.76
CA ILE A 69 0.27 -0.60 -2.57
C ILE A 69 -0.65 0.63 -2.54
N LEU A 70 -0.76 1.36 -3.66
CA LEU A 70 -1.66 2.50 -3.77
C LEU A 70 -3.11 2.13 -3.46
N LEU A 71 -3.61 1.02 -4.01
CA LEU A 71 -4.95 0.51 -3.71
C LEU A 71 -5.13 0.26 -2.21
N THR A 72 -4.18 -0.43 -1.57
CA THR A 72 -4.25 -0.72 -0.14
C THR A 72 -4.23 0.55 0.71
N ALA A 73 -3.43 1.56 0.31
CA ALA A 73 -3.35 2.84 1.00
C ALA A 73 -4.68 3.62 0.89
N VAL A 74 -5.28 3.66 -0.29
CA VAL A 74 -6.58 4.30 -0.52
C VAL A 74 -7.68 3.62 0.30
N ILE A 75 -7.74 2.28 0.30
CA ILE A 75 -8.72 1.53 1.11
C ILE A 75 -8.52 1.82 2.59
N GLY A 76 -7.28 1.78 3.08
CA GLY A 76 -6.94 2.10 4.47
C GLY A 76 -7.40 3.49 4.88
N GLN A 77 -7.15 4.49 4.03
CA GLN A 77 -7.56 5.88 4.27
C GLN A 77 -9.09 6.03 4.28
N ILE A 78 -9.81 5.39 3.35
CA ILE A 78 -11.28 5.41 3.32
C ILE A 78 -11.85 4.80 4.60
N VAL A 79 -11.35 3.64 5.03
CA VAL A 79 -11.86 2.98 6.24
C VAL A 79 -11.59 3.81 7.48
N LEU A 80 -10.43 4.48 7.57
CA LEU A 80 -10.12 5.39 8.68
C LEU A 80 -11.13 6.54 8.74
N VAL A 81 -11.34 7.24 7.62
CA VAL A 81 -12.30 8.36 7.52
C VAL A 81 -13.72 7.91 7.88
N LEU A 82 -14.14 6.73 7.43
CA LEU A 82 -15.46 6.18 7.77
C LEU A 82 -15.61 5.85 9.26
N ARG A 83 -14.55 5.34 9.92
CA ARG A 83 -14.56 5.09 11.37
C ARG A 83 -14.64 6.38 12.17
N GLU A 84 -13.88 7.41 11.78
CA GLU A 84 -13.91 8.73 12.43
C GLU A 84 -15.30 9.37 12.33
N ARG A 85 -16.00 9.20 11.20
CA ARG A 85 -17.36 9.70 11.01
C ARG A 85 -18.44 8.96 11.81
N ARG A 86 -18.23 7.68 12.16
CA ARG A 86 -19.17 6.89 12.98
C ARG A 86 -18.97 7.08 14.48
N GLY A 87 -17.82 7.61 14.91
CA GLY A 87 -17.50 7.92 16.30
C GLY A 87 -17.78 9.38 16.70
N ARG A 88 -18.41 10.16 15.81
CA ARG A 88 -19.00 11.48 16.06
C ARG A 88 -20.51 11.35 15.97
#